data_AF-A0A3M1JN09-F1
#
_entry.id   AF-A0A3M1JN09-F1
#
_cell.length_a   1.000
_cell.length_b   1.000
_cell.length_c   1.000
_cell.angle_alpha   90.00
_cell.angle_beta   90.00
_cell.angle_gamma   90.00
#
_symmetry.space_group_name_H-M   'P 1'
#
loop_
_entity.id
_entity.type
_entity.pdbx_description
1 polymer ?
#
loop_
_entity_poly.entity_id
_entity_poly.type
_entity_poly.pdbx_seq_one_letter_code
_entity_poly.pdbx_strand_id
1 'polypeptide(L)'
;MGMNSKGQGISMNVIIIAALALLVLVVLSIIFLGRTGQWSSQTVDCVTNGGTCMDSCSDQPGYNHYPAWDASCQEGGSEQVCCIRVA
;
A
#
# COMPACT_ATOMS: atom_id res chain seq x y z
N MET A 1 4.57 -22.54 -57.95
CA MET A 1 4.85 -21.46 -56.98
C MET A 1 4.99 -22.07 -55.59
N GLY A 2 6.22 -22.21 -55.09
CA GLY A 2 6.45 -22.68 -53.71
C GLY A 2 6.34 -21.52 -52.72
N MET A 3 5.43 -21.63 -51.75
CA MET A 3 5.33 -20.71 -50.61
C MET A 3 6.61 -20.78 -49.78
N ASN A 4 7.28 -19.64 -49.62
CA ASN A 4 8.39 -19.49 -48.68
C ASN A 4 7.84 -19.50 -47.25
N SER A 5 8.07 -20.57 -46.50
CA SER A 5 7.82 -20.63 -45.06
C SER A 5 8.80 -19.73 -44.31
N LYS A 6 8.53 -18.42 -44.26
CA LYS A 6 9.22 -17.43 -43.42
C LYS A 6 8.87 -17.59 -41.93
N GLY A 7 9.04 -18.80 -41.41
CA GLY A 7 8.70 -19.17 -40.03
C GLY A 7 9.73 -20.08 -39.38
N GLN A 8 10.95 -20.19 -39.93
CA GLN A 8 12.01 -20.97 -39.31
C GLN A 8 12.83 -20.09 -38.36
N GLY A 9 12.52 -20.27 -37.07
CA GLY A 9 13.45 -20.01 -35.99
C GLY A 9 13.35 -18.63 -35.39
N ILE A 10 12.32 -18.38 -34.58
CA ILE A 10 12.65 -17.74 -33.30
C ILE A 10 13.70 -18.66 -32.69
N SER A 11 14.95 -18.19 -32.67
CA SER A 11 16.09 -18.93 -32.11
C SER A 11 15.67 -19.45 -30.74
N MET A 12 15.98 -20.71 -30.44
CA MET A 12 15.68 -21.35 -29.15
C MET A 12 16.08 -20.43 -27.97
N ASN A 13 17.17 -19.68 -28.15
CA ASN A 13 17.66 -18.70 -27.18
C ASN A 13 16.65 -17.58 -26.88
N VAL A 14 15.91 -17.11 -27.87
CA VAL A 14 14.90 -16.04 -27.69
C VAL A 14 13.74 -16.54 -26.83
N ILE A 15 13.31 -17.80 -27.02
CA ILE A 15 12.26 -18.41 -26.18
C ILE A 15 12.75 -18.53 -24.73
N ILE A 16 14.00 -18.96 -24.54
CA ILE A 16 14.61 -19.09 -23.22
C ILE A 16 14.69 -17.72 -22.53
N ILE A 17 15.17 -16.69 -23.23
CA ILE A 17 15.30 -15.34 -22.68
C ILE A 17 13.91 -14.76 -22.34
N ALA A 18 12.90 -14.96 -23.19
CA ALA A 18 11.54 -14.50 -22.94
C ALA A 18 10.93 -15.18 -21.70
N ALA A 19 11.15 -16.48 -21.53
CA ALA A 19 10.69 -17.22 -20.36
C ALA A 19 11.37 -16.75 -19.06
N LEU A 20 12.68 -16.51 -19.08
CA LEU A 20 13.43 -15.99 -17.94
C LEU A 20 12.97 -14.56 -17.57
N ALA A 21 12.75 -13.70 -18.56
CA ALA A 21 12.26 -12.34 -18.35
C ALA A 21 10.87 -12.33 -17.69
N LEU A 22 9.95 -13.19 -18.15
CA LEU A 22 8.64 -13.33 -17.53
C LEU A 22 8.73 -13.84 -16.09
N LEU A 23 9.60 -14.81 -15.81
CA LEU A 23 9.79 -15.33 -14.46
C LEU A 23 10.29 -14.24 -13.51
N VAL A 24 11.30 -13.47 -13.92
CA VAL A 24 11.83 -12.36 -13.11
C VAL A 24 10.76 -11.31 -12.85
N LEU A 25 9.95 -10.97 -13.86
CA LEU A 25 8.85 -10.01 -13.70
C LEU A 25 7.83 -10.48 -12.65
N VAL A 26 7.43 -11.76 -12.68
CA VAL A 26 6.50 -12.33 -11.70
C VAL A 26 7.08 -12.29 -10.28
N VAL A 27 8.36 -12.64 -10.11
CA VAL A 27 9.00 -12.58 -8.78
C VAL A 27 9.05 -11.15 -8.26
N LEU A 28 9.46 -10.19 -9.11
CA LEU A 28 9.50 -8.79 -8.73
C LEU A 28 8.11 -8.25 -8.38
N SER A 29 7.09 -8.57 -9.18
CA SER A 29 5.72 -8.09 -8.91
C SER A 29 5.21 -8.59 -7.56
N ILE A 30 5.42 -9.86 -7.22
CA ILE A 30 5.02 -10.40 -5.91
C ILE A 30 5.74 -9.70 -4.75
N ILE A 31 7.04 -9.42 -4.89
CA ILE A 31 7.81 -8.72 -3.86
C ILE A 31 7.32 -7.27 -3.69
N PHE A 32 7.11 -6.56 -4.80
CA PHE A 32 6.65 -5.18 -4.76
C PHE A 32 5.22 -5.08 -4.20
N LEU A 33 4.29 -5.93 -4.68
CA LEU A 33 2.92 -5.94 -4.20
C LEU A 33 2.82 -6.40 -2.73
N GLY A 34 3.62 -7.40 -2.34
CA GLY A 34 3.64 -7.92 -0.98
C GLY A 34 4.15 -6.89 0.04
N ARG A 35 5.11 -6.04 -0.35
CA ARG A 35 5.67 -5.02 0.55
C ARG A 35 4.82 -3.75 0.63
N THR A 36 4.11 -3.38 -0.45
CA THR A 36 3.22 -2.21 -0.43
C THR A 36 2.02 -2.36 0.49
N GLY A 37 1.55 -3.59 0.73
CA GLY A 37 0.47 -3.86 1.69
C GLY A 37 0.82 -3.53 3.15
N GLN A 38 2.11 -3.44 3.47
CA GLN A 38 2.59 -3.10 4.82
C GLN A 38 2.86 -1.60 5.03
N TRP A 39 2.86 -0.79 3.96
CA TRP A 39 3.11 0.66 4.05
C TRP A 39 1.85 1.49 4.21
N SER A 40 0.68 0.98 3.81
CA SER A 40 -0.58 1.71 3.97
C SER A 40 -1.01 1.85 5.44
N SER A 41 -0.60 0.93 6.32
CA SER A 41 -1.01 0.93 7.74
C SER A 41 -0.14 1.80 8.66
N GLN A 42 0.97 2.39 8.19
CA GLN A 42 1.85 3.22 9.02
C GLN A 42 1.77 4.72 8.72
N THR A 43 0.97 5.13 7.73
CA THR A 43 0.92 6.55 7.32
C THR A 43 -0.31 7.28 7.86
N VAL A 44 -1.23 6.57 8.53
CA VAL A 44 -2.48 7.16 9.05
C VAL A 44 -2.55 7.12 10.58
N ASP A 45 -1.43 7.22 11.29
CA ASP A 45 -1.50 7.34 12.76
C ASP A 45 -1.98 8.74 13.18
N CYS A 46 -2.93 8.79 14.12
CA CYS A 46 -3.45 10.04 14.70
C CYS A 46 -2.33 10.94 15.24
N VAL A 47 -1.36 10.32 15.92
CA VAL A 47 -0.20 10.97 16.55
C VAL A 47 0.73 11.58 15.50
N THR A 48 0.96 10.90 14.38
CA THR A 48 1.80 11.39 13.28
C THR A 48 1.20 12.64 12.63
N ASN A 49 -0.12 12.77 12.65
CA ASN A 49 -0.84 13.94 12.14
C ASN A 49 -0.95 15.08 13.19
N GLY A 50 -0.26 14.97 14.33
CA GLY A 50 -0.29 15.97 15.40
C GLY A 50 -1.56 15.92 16.26
N GLY A 51 -2.31 14.82 16.18
CA GLY A 51 -3.48 14.56 17.00
C GLY A 51 -3.14 13.80 18.28
N THR A 52 -4.12 13.73 19.17
CA THR A 52 -4.09 12.94 20.41
C THR A 52 -5.35 12.07 20.47
N CYS A 53 -5.19 10.82 20.92
CA CYS A 53 -6.32 9.91 21.12
C CYS A 53 -7.01 10.22 22.46
N MET A 54 -8.32 10.45 22.42
CA MET A 54 -9.15 10.78 23.59
C MET A 54 -10.52 10.09 23.46
N ASP A 55 -11.23 9.89 24.58
CA ASP A 55 -12.60 9.35 24.53
C ASP A 55 -13.59 10.32 23.84
N SER A 56 -13.33 11.63 23.92
CA SER A 56 -14.07 12.63 23.17
C SER A 56 -13.22 13.89 22.92
N CYS A 57 -13.41 14.53 21.76
CA CYS A 57 -12.79 15.84 21.49
C CYS A 57 -13.60 17.01 22.08
N SER A 58 -14.81 16.74 22.55
CA SER A 58 -15.75 17.76 23.06
C SER A 58 -15.38 18.24 24.46
N ASP A 59 -14.60 17.46 25.20
CA ASP A 59 -14.20 17.77 26.58
C ASP A 59 -13.05 18.79 26.67
N GLN A 60 -12.39 19.11 25.54
CA GLN A 60 -11.28 20.05 25.48
C GLN A 60 -11.57 21.19 24.48
N PRO A 61 -11.58 22.46 24.92
CA PRO A 61 -11.74 23.59 24.00
C PRO A 61 -10.53 23.68 23.06
N GLY A 62 -10.79 23.83 21.76
CA GLY A 62 -9.75 23.93 20.74
C GLY A 62 -9.31 22.59 20.15
N TYR A 63 -10.05 21.51 20.35
CA TYR A 63 -9.85 20.24 19.67
C TYR A 63 -11.02 19.93 18.74
N ASN A 64 -10.72 19.41 17.55
CA ASN A 64 -11.72 18.94 16.59
C ASN A 64 -11.47 17.49 16.24
N HIS A 65 -12.57 16.77 15.97
CA HIS A 65 -12.54 15.39 15.51
C HIS A 65 -11.89 15.29 14.11
N TYR A 66 -10.87 14.44 13.96
CA TYR A 66 -10.22 14.19 12.69
C TYR A 66 -10.85 12.97 11.99
N PRO A 67 -11.59 13.15 10.88
CA PRO A 67 -12.27 12.06 10.19
C PRO A 67 -11.30 11.30 9.28
N ALA A 68 -10.34 10.60 9.86
CA ALA A 68 -9.59 9.59 9.13
C ALA A 68 -10.16 8.21 9.47
N TRP A 69 -10.62 7.53 8.43
CA TRP A 69 -11.15 6.16 8.44
C TRP A 69 -10.14 5.10 8.90
N ASP A 70 -8.88 5.52 9.12
CA ASP A 70 -7.77 4.68 9.56
C ASP A 70 -6.88 5.42 10.58
N ALA A 71 -7.38 6.48 11.24
CA ALA A 71 -6.66 7.08 12.37
C ALA A 71 -6.64 6.09 13.54
N SER A 72 -5.60 5.25 13.55
CA SER A 72 -5.36 4.19 14.52
C SER A 72 -5.12 4.77 15.92
N CYS A 73 -6.19 4.88 16.70
CA CYS A 73 -6.15 4.92 18.16
C CYS A 73 -6.43 3.49 18.66
N GLN A 74 -5.40 2.67 18.82
CA GLN A 74 -5.54 1.25 19.22
C GLN A 74 -4.37 0.86 20.16
N GLU A 75 -4.52 0.15 21.28
CA GLU A 75 -5.53 -0.81 21.74
C GLU A 75 -5.57 -0.81 23.29
N GLY A 76 -6.75 -0.64 23.91
CA GLY A 76 -6.86 -0.54 25.38
C GLY A 76 -8.24 -0.35 26.02
N GLY A 77 -9.35 -0.39 25.26
CA GLY A 77 -10.69 -0.64 25.84
C GLY A 77 -11.75 0.47 25.79
N SER A 78 -11.62 1.50 24.97
CA SER A 78 -12.73 2.44 24.70
C SER A 78 -12.67 3.00 23.27
N GLU A 79 -13.80 3.45 22.74
CA GLU A 79 -13.98 4.08 21.43
C GLU A 79 -13.24 5.43 21.35
N GLN A 80 -11.91 5.42 21.45
CA GLN A 80 -11.12 6.63 21.39
C GLN A 80 -11.14 7.21 19.98
N VAL A 81 -11.40 8.51 19.90
CA VAL A 81 -11.40 9.29 18.68
C VAL A 81 -10.10 10.09 18.54
N CYS A 82 -9.69 10.34 17.30
CA CYS A 82 -8.54 11.19 17.02
C CYS A 82 -8.91 12.67 17.11
N CYS A 83 -8.30 13.39 18.04
CA CYS A 83 -8.54 14.81 18.27
C CYS A 83 -7.31 15.62 17.87
N ILE A 84 -7.47 16.57 16.95
CA ILE A 84 -6.41 17.50 16.56
C ILE A 84 -6.70 18.88 17.11
N ARG A 85 -5.65 19.56 17.59
CA ARG A 85 -5.78 20.92 18.10
C ARG A 85 -6.00 21.90 16.93
N VAL A 86 -7.13 22.60 16.94
CA VAL A 86 -7.37 23.75 16.07
C VAL A 86 -6.87 25.01 16.78
N ALA A 87 -6.01 25.75 16.07
CA ALA A 87 -5.46 27.02 16.54
C ALA A 87 -6.51 28.15 16.49
#